data_AF-A0A1F9AHF2-F1
#
_entry.id   AF-A0A1F9AHF2-F1
#
_cell.length_a   1.000
_cell.length_b   1.000
_cell.length_c   1.000
_cell.angle_alpha   90.00
_cell.angle_beta   90.00
_cell.angle_gamma   90.00
#
_symmetry.space_group_name_H-M   'P 1'
#
loop_
_entity.id
_entity.type
_entity.pdbx_description
1 polymer ?
#
loop_
_entity_poly.entity_id
_entity_poly.type
_entity_poly.pdbx_seq_one_letter_code
_entity_poly.pdbx_strand_id
1 'polypeptide(L)'
;MGEKKKEIREKPLDKMTVKELREIALQVPEITGVHGKNKPELLSAVKAARGIVDEVPKKKDSSVRELKKKIRKLKKGQGDALESSNRKMSSIYRRRISRLKKRTRKTA
;
A
#
# COMPACT_ATOMS: atom_id res chain seq x y z
N MET A 1 37.51 -8.04 10.23
CA MET A 1 36.36 -8.79 9.66
C MET A 1 35.07 -8.05 10.01
N GLY A 2 34.35 -7.56 9.00
CA GLY A 2 32.97 -7.07 9.16
C GLY A 2 32.78 -5.56 9.15
N GLU A 3 33.33 -4.84 8.17
CA GLU A 3 32.89 -3.46 7.92
C GLU A 3 31.57 -3.46 7.17
N LYS A 4 30.55 -2.95 7.85
CA LYS A 4 29.16 -2.81 7.42
C LYS A 4 29.09 -2.02 6.11
N LYS A 5 28.49 -2.61 5.07
CA LYS A 5 28.08 -1.93 3.84
C LYS A 5 27.22 -0.72 4.21
N LYS A 6 27.82 0.47 4.17
CA LYS A 6 27.15 1.74 4.40
C LYS A 6 26.09 1.94 3.32
N GLU A 7 24.86 1.94 3.79
CA GLU A 7 23.68 2.50 3.14
C GLU A 7 24.05 3.82 2.45
N ILE A 8 24.16 3.78 1.12
CA ILE A 8 24.09 5.00 0.32
C ILE A 8 22.63 5.42 0.41
N ARG A 9 22.34 6.32 1.35
CA ARG A 9 21.07 7.07 1.42
C ARG A 9 20.99 7.98 0.19
N GLU A 10 20.81 7.39 -0.98
CA GLU A 10 20.38 8.13 -2.16
C GLU A 10 18.97 8.64 -1.90
N LYS A 11 18.66 9.85 -2.35
CA LYS A 11 17.31 10.42 -2.28
C LYS A 11 16.31 9.35 -2.75
N PRO A 12 15.15 9.16 -2.09
CA PRO A 12 14.14 8.23 -2.59
C PRO A 12 13.79 8.63 -4.02
N LEU A 13 13.74 7.65 -4.94
CA LEU A 13 13.55 7.86 -6.38
C LEU A 13 12.38 8.83 -6.67
N ASP A 14 11.30 8.73 -5.88
CA ASP A 14 10.10 9.59 -6.00
C ASP A 14 10.36 11.10 -5.81
N LYS A 15 11.47 11.46 -5.15
CA LYS A 15 11.89 12.86 -4.94
C LYS A 15 12.90 13.34 -5.97
N MET A 16 13.40 12.47 -6.85
CA MET A 16 14.33 12.87 -7.90
C MET A 16 13.61 13.69 -8.98
N THR A 17 14.38 14.59 -9.58
CA THR A 17 13.96 15.38 -10.74
C THR A 17 14.02 14.52 -12.01
N VAL A 18 13.32 14.96 -13.06
CA VAL A 18 13.30 14.23 -14.34
C VAL A 18 14.70 14.06 -14.92
N LYS A 19 15.60 15.04 -14.71
CA LYS A 19 16.99 14.99 -15.20
C LYS A 19 17.80 13.89 -14.50
N GLU A 20 17.76 13.86 -13.16
CA GLU A 20 18.42 12.81 -12.36
C GLU A 20 17.89 11.40 -12.73
N LEU A 21 16.57 11.27 -12.97
CA LEU A 21 15.98 10.00 -13.40
C LEU A 21 16.41 9.58 -14.82
N ARG A 22 16.68 10.53 -15.72
CA ARG A 22 17.17 10.26 -17.07
C ARG A 22 18.63 9.81 -17.05
N GLU A 23 19.47 10.42 -16.23
CA GLU A 23 20.88 10.03 -16.07
C GLU A 23 20.98 8.59 -15.54
N ILE A 24 20.20 8.26 -14.52
CA ILE A 24 20.14 6.89 -13.99
C ILE A 24 19.60 5.93 -15.04
N ALA A 25 18.60 6.32 -15.82
CA ALA A 25 18.04 5.48 -16.87
C ALA A 25 19.00 5.27 -18.06
N LEU A 26 19.86 6.23 -18.38
CA LEU A 26 20.90 6.10 -19.41
C LEU A 26 22.04 5.15 -19.00
N GLN A 27 22.32 5.05 -17.70
CA GLN A 27 23.32 4.12 -17.17
C GLN A 27 22.83 2.66 -17.18
N VAL A 28 21.51 2.45 -17.29
CA VAL A 28 20.90 1.12 -17.37
C VAL A 28 20.61 0.78 -18.83
N PRO A 29 21.34 -0.16 -19.46
CA PRO A 29 21.16 -0.53 -20.87
C PRO A 29 19.80 -1.19 -21.17
N GLU A 30 19.07 -1.62 -20.13
CA GLU A 30 17.73 -2.21 -20.27
C GLU A 30 16.62 -1.17 -20.56
N ILE A 31 16.86 0.12 -20.30
CA ILE A 31 15.83 1.17 -20.47
C ILE A 31 16.04 1.88 -21.82
N THR A 32 15.28 1.46 -22.83
CA THR A 32 15.23 2.13 -24.13
C THR A 32 14.21 3.29 -24.12
N GLY A 33 14.49 4.36 -24.88
CA GLY A 33 13.57 5.48 -25.04
C GLY A 33 13.51 6.48 -23.88
N VAL A 34 14.60 6.67 -23.13
CA VAL A 34 14.70 7.56 -21.95
C VAL A 34 14.18 8.98 -22.20
N HIS A 35 14.44 9.55 -23.38
CA HIS A 35 14.06 10.92 -23.70
C HIS A 35 12.56 11.11 -23.94
N GLY A 36 11.83 10.04 -24.30
CA GLY A 36 10.40 10.07 -24.61
C GLY A 36 9.47 9.69 -23.44
N LYS A 37 10.03 9.22 -22.31
CA LYS A 37 9.24 8.78 -21.15
C LYS A 37 8.85 9.93 -20.23
N ASN A 38 7.62 9.89 -19.72
CA ASN A 38 7.14 10.82 -18.69
C ASN A 38 7.80 10.53 -17.32
N LYS A 39 7.79 11.50 -16.39
CA LYS A 39 8.33 11.32 -15.02
C LYS A 39 7.87 10.03 -14.32
N PRO A 40 6.57 9.66 -14.30
CA PRO A 40 6.14 8.40 -13.67
C PRO A 40 6.64 7.15 -14.39
N GLU A 41 6.77 7.20 -15.71
CA GLU A 41 7.27 6.08 -16.52
C GLU A 41 8.77 5.87 -16.33
N LEU A 42 9.55 6.95 -16.21
CA LEU A 42 10.97 6.90 -15.85
C LEU A 42 11.17 6.33 -14.44
N LEU A 43 10.34 6.74 -13.47
CA LEU A 43 10.38 6.17 -12.13
C LEU A 43 10.11 4.67 -12.15
N SER A 44 9.09 4.23 -12.87
CA SER A 44 8.75 2.81 -12.99
C SER A 44 9.87 2.00 -13.66
N ALA A 45 10.45 2.52 -14.75
CA ALA A 45 11.53 1.87 -15.46
C ALA A 45 12.81 1.76 -14.61
N VAL A 46 13.18 2.84 -13.90
CA VAL A 46 14.35 2.84 -13.00
C VAL A 46 14.12 1.94 -11.78
N LYS A 47 12.89 1.88 -11.23
CA LYS A 47 12.54 0.98 -10.13
C LYS A 47 12.58 -0.50 -10.55
N ALA A 48 12.06 -0.81 -11.74
CA ALA A 48 12.11 -2.14 -12.33
C ALA A 48 13.56 -2.60 -12.59
N ALA A 49 14.38 -1.73 -13.19
CA ALA A 49 15.79 -2.00 -13.44
C ALA A 49 16.63 -2.17 -12.16
N ARG A 50 16.31 -1.42 -11.10
CA ARG A 50 16.98 -1.54 -9.78
C ARG A 50 16.44 -2.72 -8.94
N GLY A 51 15.50 -3.51 -9.46
CA GLY A 51 14.92 -4.67 -8.76
C GLY A 51 14.09 -4.30 -7.53
N ILE A 52 13.72 -3.04 -7.36
CA ILE A 52 12.88 -2.59 -6.25
C ILE A 52 11.43 -2.80 -6.69
N VAL A 53 10.89 -3.97 -6.33
CA VAL A 53 9.44 -4.19 -6.31
C VAL A 53 8.90 -3.32 -5.18
N ASP A 54 8.64 -2.05 -5.48
CA ASP A 54 7.79 -1.23 -4.64
C ASP A 54 6.41 -1.89 -4.64
N GLU A 55 6.18 -2.73 -3.63
CA GLU A 55 4.83 -2.99 -3.13
C GLU A 55 4.29 -1.63 -2.68
N VAL A 56 3.82 -0.83 -3.64
CA VAL A 56 3.06 0.38 -3.38
C VAL A 56 2.04 -0.06 -2.34
N PRO A 57 2.07 0.48 -1.10
CA PRO A 57 1.05 0.15 -0.13
C PRO A 57 -0.21 0.72 -0.75
N LYS A 58 -0.96 -0.13 -1.45
CA LYS A 58 -2.21 0.23 -2.11
C LYS A 58 -2.95 1.01 -1.06
N LYS A 59 -3.16 2.31 -1.29
CA LYS A 59 -4.02 3.13 -0.44
C LYS A 59 -5.23 2.26 -0.22
N LYS A 60 -5.46 1.84 1.03
CA LYS A 60 -6.49 0.84 1.34
C LYS A 60 -7.84 1.53 1.22
N ASP A 61 -8.19 1.95 0.01
CA ASP A 61 -9.55 2.04 -0.47
C ASP A 61 -10.05 0.61 -0.43
N SER A 62 -10.42 0.19 0.79
CA SER A 62 -10.84 -1.17 1.03
C SER A 62 -12.06 -1.39 0.17
N SER A 63 -11.89 -2.15 -0.92
CA SER A 63 -12.95 -2.49 -1.85
C SER A 63 -14.18 -2.93 -1.07
N VAL A 64 -15.38 -2.66 -1.57
CA VAL A 64 -16.65 -3.07 -0.93
C VAL A 64 -16.62 -4.54 -0.51
N ARG A 65 -15.93 -5.40 -1.28
CA ARG A 65 -15.69 -6.82 -0.95
C ARG A 65 -14.88 -7.01 0.32
N GLU A 66 -13.81 -6.25 0.53
CA GLU A 66 -12.99 -6.31 1.74
C GLU A 66 -13.74 -5.78 2.97
N LEU A 67 -14.53 -4.72 2.81
CA LEU A 67 -15.39 -4.21 3.88
C LEU A 67 -16.42 -5.26 4.30
N LYS A 68 -17.05 -5.95 3.35
CA LYS A 68 -17.97 -7.07 3.63
C LYS A 68 -17.26 -8.24 4.32
N LYS A 69 -16.01 -8.57 3.97
CA LYS A 69 -15.19 -9.57 4.69
C LYS A 69 -14.95 -9.16 6.15
N LYS A 70 -14.57 -7.90 6.40
CA LYS A 70 -14.37 -7.37 7.76
C LYS A 70 -15.66 -7.42 8.58
N ILE A 71 -16.82 -7.11 7.98
CA ILE A 71 -18.13 -7.22 8.65
C ILE A 71 -18.40 -8.66 9.09
N ARG A 72 -18.16 -9.66 8.21
CA ARG A 72 -18.35 -11.08 8.57
C ARG A 72 -17.48 -11.49 9.75
N LYS A 73 -16.20 -11.07 9.77
CA LYS A 73 -15.29 -11.35 10.90
C LYS A 73 -15.79 -10.73 12.21
N LEU A 74 -16.26 -9.48 12.19
CA LEU A 74 -16.77 -8.82 13.39
C LEU A 74 -18.10 -9.39 13.89
N LYS A 75 -18.93 -9.95 13.00
CA LYS A 75 -20.16 -10.65 13.41
C LYS A 75 -19.86 -11.91 14.21
N LYS A 76 -18.83 -12.68 13.82
CA LYS A 76 -18.37 -13.85 14.59
C LYS A 76 -17.95 -13.43 16.00
N GLY A 77 -17.03 -12.47 16.09
CA GLY A 77 -16.59 -11.95 17.40
C GLY A 77 -17.71 -11.29 18.23
N GLN A 78 -18.78 -10.80 17.60
CA GLN A 78 -19.98 -10.34 18.31
C GLN A 78 -20.76 -11.51 18.93
N GLY A 79 -20.89 -12.63 18.21
CA GLY A 79 -21.50 -13.87 18.72
C GLY A 79 -20.74 -14.40 19.93
N ASP A 80 -19.42 -14.56 19.78
CA ASP A 80 -18.53 -15.02 20.86
C ASP A 80 -18.63 -14.10 22.11
N ALA A 81 -18.71 -12.78 21.90
CA ALA A 81 -18.87 -11.82 23.00
C ALA A 81 -20.27 -11.82 23.64
N LEU A 82 -21.29 -12.26 22.92
CA LEU A 82 -22.64 -12.46 23.47
C LEU A 82 -22.68 -13.74 24.30
N GLU A 83 -22.08 -14.82 23.80
CA GLU A 83 -21.93 -16.09 24.54
C GLU A 83 -21.14 -15.89 25.82
N SER A 84 -20.04 -15.12 25.78
CA SER A 84 -19.24 -14.79 26.95
C SER A 84 -19.87 -13.71 27.86
N SER A 85 -21.14 -13.34 27.65
CA SER A 85 -21.87 -12.26 28.37
C SER A 85 -21.14 -10.91 28.44
N ASN A 86 -20.18 -10.65 27.54
CA ASN A 86 -19.38 -9.44 27.53
C ASN A 86 -20.11 -8.32 26.78
N ARG A 87 -21.04 -7.68 27.49
CA ARG A 87 -21.87 -6.58 26.97
C ARG A 87 -21.04 -5.44 26.37
N LYS A 88 -19.90 -5.09 26.99
CA LYS A 88 -19.02 -4.02 26.50
C LYS A 88 -18.46 -4.37 25.13
N MET A 89 -17.91 -5.57 24.97
CA MET A 89 -17.35 -6.03 23.70
C MET A 89 -18.41 -6.20 22.61
N SER A 90 -19.58 -6.77 22.95
CA SER A 90 -20.70 -6.86 22.01
C SER A 90 -21.14 -5.47 21.49
N SER A 91 -21.20 -4.46 22.38
CA SER A 91 -21.54 -3.09 21.99
C SER A 91 -20.50 -2.46 21.04
N ILE A 92 -19.21 -2.73 21.27
CA ILE A 92 -18.09 -2.26 20.43
C ILE A 92 -18.18 -2.92 19.05
N TYR A 93 -18.38 -4.23 18.98
CA TYR A 93 -18.55 -4.95 17.72
C TYR A 93 -19.75 -4.44 16.94
N ARG A 94 -20.91 -4.23 17.58
CA ARG A 94 -22.10 -3.63 16.95
C ARG A 94 -21.79 -2.27 16.33
N ARG A 95 -21.13 -1.37 17.08
CA ARG A 95 -20.75 -0.02 16.58
C ARG A 95 -19.79 -0.10 15.39
N ARG A 96 -18.78 -0.98 15.45
CA ARG A 96 -17.82 -1.19 14.35
C ARG A 96 -18.49 -1.73 13.09
N ILE A 97 -19.40 -2.70 13.24
CA ILE A 97 -20.21 -3.24 12.13
C ILE A 97 -21.03 -2.13 11.48
N SER A 98 -21.73 -1.30 12.27
CA SER A 98 -22.52 -0.18 11.74
C SER A 98 -21.68 0.84 10.97
N ARG A 99 -20.49 1.19 11.47
CA ARG A 99 -19.55 2.09 10.77
C ARG A 99 -19.09 1.51 9.44
N LEU A 100 -18.75 0.21 9.40
CA LEU A 100 -18.35 -0.46 8.17
C LEU A 100 -19.50 -0.57 7.16
N LYS A 101 -20.74 -0.86 7.61
CA LYS A 101 -21.94 -0.84 6.76
C LYS A 101 -22.20 0.55 6.16
N LYS A 102 -21.99 1.61 6.94
CA LYS A 102 -22.07 3.00 6.44
C LYS A 102 -20.99 3.28 5.40
N ARG A 103 -19.74 2.84 5.64
CA ARG A 103 -18.66 2.97 4.64
C ARG A 103 -18.99 2.23 3.35
N THR A 104 -19.50 1.00 3.40
CA THR A 104 -19.88 0.26 2.18
C THR A 104 -20.94 0.95 1.35
N ARG A 105 -21.86 1.70 1.98
CA ARG A 105 -22.90 2.47 1.27
C ARG A 105 -22.39 3.78 0.67
N LYS A 106 -21.25 4.30 1.16
CA LYS A 106 -20.63 5.53 0.66
C LYS A 106 -19.66 5.26 -0.49
N THR A 107 -19.06 4.07 -0.51
CA THR A 107 -18.11 3.62 -1.54
C THR A 107 -18.75 2.82 -2.66
N ALA A 108 -20.05 2.51 -2.57
CA ALA A 108 -20.83 1.87 -3.63
C ALA A 108 -21.66 2.96 -4.30
#